data_AF-A0A829H9S9-F1
#
_entry.id   AF-A0A829H9S9-F1
#
_cell.length_a   1.000
_cell.length_b   1.000
_cell.length_c   1.000
_cell.angle_alpha   90.00
_cell.angle_beta   90.00
_cell.angle_gamma   90.00
#
_symmetry.space_group_name_H-M   'P 1'
#
loop_
_entity.id
_entity.type
_entity.pdbx_description
1 polymer ?
#
loop_
_entity_poly.entity_id
_entity_poly.type
_entity_poly.pdbx_seq_one_letter_code
_entity_poly.pdbx_strand_id
1 'polypeptide(L)' 'MAQEILITTTENIPGKKYEVIGEVFGLTTQSKNVISNIGAGLKNIVGGEIKAYSDMLHESREK' A
#
# COMPACT_ATOMS: atom_id res chain seq x y z
N MET A 1 -6.12 18.02 -8.04
CA MET A 1 -7.14 17.08 -8.51
C MET A 1 -6.39 15.90 -9.10
N ALA A 2 -6.39 14.75 -8.43
CA ALA A 2 -5.79 13.55 -8.99
C ALA A 2 -6.61 13.17 -10.23
N GLN A 3 -5.97 13.06 -11.38
CA GLN A 3 -6.60 12.58 -12.61
C GLN A 3 -7.16 11.17 -12.34
N GLU A 4 -8.43 10.88 -12.66
CA GLU A 4 -8.99 9.53 -12.56
C GLU A 4 -8.33 8.62 -13.62
N ILE A 5 -7.22 7.98 -13.23
CA ILE A 5 -6.54 6.96 -14.01
C ILE A 5 -7.13 5.60 -13.62
N LEU A 6 -7.51 4.79 -14.60
CA LEU A 6 -7.93 3.41 -14.36
C LEU A 6 -6.72 2.58 -13.91
N ILE A 7 -6.78 2.04 -12.70
CA ILE A 7 -5.78 1.12 -12.15
C ILE A 7 -6.43 -0.26 -12.02
N THR A 8 -5.80 -1.26 -12.61
CA THR A 8 -6.26 -2.66 -12.51
C THR A 8 -5.06 -3.59 -12.36
N THR A 9 -5.27 -4.71 -11.68
CA THR A 9 -4.30 -5.81 -11.57
C THR A 9 -4.53 -6.90 -12.62
N THR A 10 -5.56 -6.74 -13.47
CA THR A 10 -5.84 -7.65 -14.59
C THR A 10 -4.87 -7.40 -15.75
N GLU A 11 -4.38 -8.47 -16.36
CA GLU A 11 -3.49 -8.40 -17.53
C GLU A 11 -4.16 -7.71 -18.74
N ASN A 12 -5.46 -7.97 -18.97
CA ASN A 12 -6.20 -7.43 -20.09
C ASN A 12 -7.54 -6.80 -19.67
N ILE A 13 -7.94 -5.71 -20.34
CA ILE A 13 -9.22 -5.03 -20.07
C ILE A 13 -10.23 -5.38 -21.19
N PRO A 14 -11.27 -6.19 -20.92
CA PRO A 14 -12.24 -6.62 -21.93
C PRO A 14 -12.94 -5.44 -22.63
N GLY A 15 -13.03 -5.50 -23.96
CA GLY A 15 -13.76 -4.51 -24.77
C GLY A 15 -13.07 -3.13 -24.86
N LYS A 16 -11.84 -2.99 -24.37
CA LYS A 16 -11.06 -1.75 -24.47
C LYS A 16 -9.86 -1.97 -25.39
N LYS A 17 -9.61 -0.99 -26.26
CA LYS A 17 -8.35 -0.90 -27.03
C LYS A 17 -7.42 0.06 -26.31
N TYR A 18 -6.17 -0.35 -26.10
CA TYR A 18 -5.13 0.43 -25.46
C TYR A 18 -3.77 0.02 -26.02
N GLU A 19 -2.78 0.90 -25.88
CA GLU A 19 -1.40 0.64 -26.24
C GLU A 19 -0.56 0.54 -24.96
N VAL A 20 0.40 -0.39 -24.95
CA VAL A 20 1.35 -0.52 -23.84
C VAL A 20 2.45 0.52 -24.05
N ILE A 21 2.54 1.49 -23.13
CA ILE A 21 3.59 2.52 -23.15
C ILE A 21 4.90 1.96 -22.58
N GLY A 22 4.84 1.27 -21.44
CA GLY A 22 5.99 0.70 -20.75
C GLY A 22 5.67 0.33 -19.29
N GLU A 23 6.65 -0.23 -18.59
CA GLU A 23 6.56 -0.53 -17.17
C GLU A 23 6.67 0.74 -16.32
N VAL A 24 5.93 0.78 -15.21
CA VAL A 24 6.03 1.82 -14.18
C VAL A 24 6.28 1.17 -12.82
N PHE A 25 7.10 1.81 -11.98
CA PHE A 25 7.39 1.37 -10.62
C PHE A 25 7.20 2.52 -9.63
N GLY A 26 6.78 2.18 -8.41
CA GLY A 26 6.61 3.11 -7.31
C GLY A 26 7.12 2.49 -6.01
N LEU A 27 7.81 3.29 -5.20
CA LEU A 27 8.34 2.89 -3.91
C LEU A 27 8.06 3.99 -2.89
N THR A 28 7.67 3.61 -1.68
CA THR A 28 7.58 4.52 -0.55
C THR A 28 8.20 3.89 0.69
N THR A 29 8.94 4.69 1.45
CA THR A 29 9.55 4.27 2.72
C THR A 29 8.93 5.06 3.86
N GLN A 30 8.36 4.37 4.83
CA GLN A 30 7.78 5.00 6.02
C GLN A 30 8.42 4.42 7.29
N SER A 31 8.56 5.26 8.31
CA SER A 31 9.03 4.86 9.63
C SER A 31 7.94 5.10 10.67
N LYS A 32 7.96 4.32 11.75
CA LYS A 32 7.14 4.55 12.94
C LYS A 32 8.02 4.93 14.11
N ASN A 33 7.47 5.76 15.01
CA ASN A 33 8.18 6.15 16.22
C ASN A 33 8.36 4.97 17.19
N VAL A 34 9.30 5.13 18.12
CA VAL A 34 9.70 4.09 19.09
C VAL A 34 8.53 3.58 19.93
N ILE A 35 7.60 4.46 20.32
CA ILE A 35 6.44 4.11 21.14
C ILE A 35 5.51 3.14 20.40
N SER A 36 5.21 3.43 19.13
CA SER A 36 4.40 2.54 18.27
C SER A 36 5.07 1.17 18.08
N ASN A 37 6.40 1.13 17.98
CA ASN A 37 7.15 -0.10 17.80
C ASN A 37 7.13 -0.98 19.08
N ILE A 38 7.16 -0.37 20.26
CA ILE A 38 7.04 -1.10 21.54
C ILE A 38 5.65 -1.74 21.66
N GLY A 39 4.59 -0.99 21.36
CA GLY A 39 3.22 -1.52 21.37
C GLY A 39 3.00 -2.66 20.36
N ALA A 40 3.60 -2.54 19.18
CA ALA A 40 3.62 -3.62 18.18
C ALA A 40 4.40 -4.85 18.68
N GLY A 41 5.52 -4.65 19.36
CA GLY A 41 6.32 -5.73 19.95
C GLY A 41 5.55 -6.54 20.99
N LEU A 42 4.74 -5.90 21.84
CA LEU A 42 3.88 -6.60 22.80
C LEU A 42 2.79 -7.43 22.10
N LYS A 43 2.18 -6.88 21.03
CA LYS A 43 1.18 -7.61 20.24
C LYS A 43 1.74 -8.84 19.53
N ASN A 44 3.02 -8.84 19.13
CA ASN A 44 3.64 -10.04 18.55
C ASN A 44 3.62 -11.25 19.50
N ILE A 45 3.64 -11.00 20.82
CA ILE A 45 3.64 -12.06 21.83
C ILE A 45 2.22 -12.56 22.12
N VAL A 46 1.27 -11.63 22.25
CA VAL A 46 -0.13 -11.94 22.60
C VAL A 46 -0.94 -12.41 21.39
N GLY A 47 -0.49 -12.08 20.17
CA GLY A 47 -1.17 -12.37 18.92
C GLY A 47 -2.21 -11.31 18.54
N GLY A 48 -2.68 -11.39 17.29
CA GLY A 48 -3.64 -10.46 16.71
C GLY A 48 -3.00 -9.39 15.81
N GLU A 49 -3.85 -8.58 15.16
CA GLU A 49 -3.42 -7.62 14.16
C GLU A 49 -2.60 -6.46 14.77
N ILE A 50 -1.46 -6.14 14.15
CA ILE A 50 -0.66 -4.96 14.46
C ILE A 50 -1.21 -3.77 13.66
N LYS A 51 -2.30 -3.20 14.15
CA LYS A 51 -3.03 -2.10 13.50
C LYS A 51 -2.13 -0.95 13.05
N ALA A 52 -1.11 -0.60 13.85
CA ALA A 52 -0.17 0.47 13.51
C ALA A 52 0.59 0.24 12.19
N TYR A 53 0.91 -1.00 11.84
CA TYR A 53 1.53 -1.34 10.56
C TYR A 53 0.51 -1.46 9.44
N SER A 54 -0.68 -2.03 9.70
CA SER A 54 -1.79 -2.05 8.73
C SER A 54 -2.15 -0.64 8.26
N ASP A 55 -2.30 0.29 9.20
CA ASP A 55 -2.61 1.70 8.92
C ASP A 55 -1.46 2.35 8.14
N MET A 56 -0.20 2.06 8.50
CA MET A 56 0.98 2.55 7.76
C MET A 56 0.98 2.09 6.30
N LEU A 57 0.67 0.82 6.06
CA LEU A 57 0.65 0.24 4.72
C LEU A 57 -0.47 0.82 3.86
N HIS A 58 -1.63 1.11 4.46
CA HIS A 58 -2.70 1.86 3.77
C HIS A 58 -2.27 3.28 3.44
N GLU A 59 -1.74 4.02 4.42
CA GLU A 59 -1.25 5.39 4.21
C GLU A 59 -0.14 5.43 3.15
N SER A 60 0.73 4.42 3.11
CA SER A 60 1.76 4.27 2.07
C SER A 60 1.19 4.10 0.66
N ARG A 61 -0.02 3.54 0.51
CA ARG A 61 -0.66 3.32 -0.79
C ARG A 61 -1.53 4.50 -1.24
N GLU A 62 -2.06 5.27 -0.29
CA GLU A 62 -2.94 6.40 -0.58
C GLU A 62 -2.20 7.73 -0.79
N LYS A 63 -0.97 7.86 -0.29
CA LYS A 63 -0.09 9.02 -0.56
C LYS A 63 0.50 8.98 -1.96
#